data_AF-A0A838KBD9-F1
#
_entry.id   AF-A0A838KBD9-F1
#
_cell.length_a   1.000
_cell.length_b   1.000
_cell.length_c   1.000
_cell.angle_alpha   90.00
_cell.angle_beta   90.00
_cell.angle_gamma   90.00
#
_symmetry.space_group_name_H-M   'P 1'
#
loop_
_entity.id
_entity.type
_entity.pdbx_description
1 polymer ?
#
loop_
_entity_poly.entity_id
_entity_poly.type
_entity_poly.pdbx_seq_one_letter_code
_entity_poly.pdbx_strand_id
1 'polypeptide(L)'
;MSTVAALAIAYLPTAHADTLFQDGFETGLGAWTQVRGVSVQSADVWSGAAAAEAVGNGAPAYVRKALAAGLTDLEYSTRVKLVSQGANAATLMVVRTDTGSPVASLFVNPKGKLAVRAGGTVTTSPVVVSNGSWHAAQLDVHIAGNASQIEVTWNGTVVPALTKTLSLGTLPVRKIDLGEAATGRYFTTRFDDVALAESTIIDTTPPSAPSELTATATSAHRVDLSWSEATDDVGVTAYEILRNGQPLATVEAVTSFSDATAAPFTTYGYQVRARDGAGNVGDLSPKAAAMTQLASVEPDPLIAAAGDIACPASAIVTTTKCRQMATSDLLVNKS
;
A
#
# COMPACT_ATOMS: atom_id res chain seq x y z
N MET A 1 8.52 16.98 -51.76
CA MET A 1 8.44 17.44 -50.36
C MET A 1 7.28 16.69 -49.73
N SER A 2 7.58 15.63 -48.98
CA SER A 2 6.56 14.75 -48.40
C SER A 2 6.24 15.26 -47.00
N THR A 3 5.05 15.80 -46.81
CA THR A 3 4.53 16.24 -45.50
C THR A 3 4.10 15.00 -44.73
N VAL A 4 4.88 14.63 -43.71
CA VAL A 4 4.49 13.61 -42.74
C VAL A 4 3.36 14.21 -41.91
N ALA A 5 2.15 13.67 -42.07
CA ALA A 5 1.05 13.94 -41.16
C ALA A 5 1.43 13.40 -39.78
N ALA A 6 1.61 14.31 -38.81
CA ALA A 6 1.76 13.93 -37.41
C ALA A 6 0.45 13.30 -36.95
N LEU A 7 0.48 11.99 -36.71
CA LEU A 7 -0.60 11.28 -36.04
C LEU A 7 -0.71 11.89 -34.64
N ALA A 8 -1.75 12.68 -34.38
CA ALA A 8 -2.11 13.05 -33.03
C ALA A 8 -2.49 11.73 -32.32
N ILE A 9 -1.60 11.24 -31.46
CA ILE A 9 -1.96 10.21 -30.50
C ILE A 9 -2.98 10.87 -29.59
N ALA A 10 -4.27 10.64 -29.89
CA ALA A 10 -5.33 10.85 -28.94
C ALA A 10 -4.99 9.94 -27.76
N TYR A 11 -4.41 10.54 -26.71
CA TYR A 11 -4.40 9.92 -25.39
C TYR A 11 -5.86 9.82 -24.98
N LEU A 12 -6.51 8.72 -25.37
CA LEU A 12 -7.70 8.26 -24.69
C LEU A 12 -7.29 8.06 -23.22
N PRO A 13 -8.10 8.49 -22.24
CA PRO A 13 -7.92 7.99 -20.89
C PRO A 13 -7.88 6.46 -20.99
N THR A 14 -7.01 5.84 -20.20
CA THR A 14 -6.91 4.38 -20.10
C THR A 14 -8.33 3.81 -20.03
N ALA A 15 -8.66 2.78 -20.82
CA ALA A 15 -9.97 2.18 -20.71
C ALA A 15 -10.07 1.49 -19.33
N HIS A 16 -10.66 2.18 -18.36
CA HIS A 16 -10.87 1.63 -17.02
C HIS A 16 -12.01 0.62 -17.07
N ALA A 17 -11.75 -0.60 -16.58
CA ALA A 17 -12.73 -1.67 -16.54
C ALA A 17 -14.01 -1.30 -15.77
N ASP A 18 -13.92 -0.32 -14.85
CA ASP A 18 -15.04 0.22 -14.07
C ASP A 18 -15.07 1.76 -14.13
N THR A 19 -15.82 2.31 -15.09
CA THR A 19 -16.08 3.75 -15.18
C THR A 19 -17.13 4.17 -14.15
N LEU A 20 -16.76 5.04 -13.20
CA LEU A 20 -17.63 5.51 -12.12
C LEU A 20 -18.46 6.73 -12.52
N PHE A 21 -17.90 7.59 -13.38
CA PHE A 21 -18.56 8.79 -13.91
C PHE A 21 -17.81 9.27 -15.14
N GLN A 22 -18.53 9.75 -16.16
CA GLN A 22 -17.96 10.45 -17.30
C GLN A 22 -18.87 11.60 -17.73
N ASP A 23 -18.27 12.70 -18.19
CA ASP A 23 -18.99 13.81 -18.78
C ASP A 23 -18.10 14.60 -19.74
N GLY A 24 -18.48 14.61 -21.02
CA GLY A 24 -17.92 15.50 -22.06
C GLY A 24 -18.76 16.77 -22.27
N PHE A 25 -19.73 17.05 -21.39
CA PHE A 25 -20.58 18.25 -21.40
C PHE A 25 -21.53 18.41 -22.59
N GLU A 26 -21.58 17.44 -23.50
CA GLU A 26 -22.47 17.40 -24.68
C GLU A 26 -23.96 17.54 -24.34
N THR A 27 -24.34 17.14 -23.11
CA THR A 27 -25.72 17.21 -22.63
C THR A 27 -25.93 18.31 -21.60
N GLY A 28 -24.98 19.23 -21.45
CA GLY A 28 -25.03 20.30 -20.47
C GLY A 28 -24.36 19.93 -19.15
N LEU A 29 -24.79 20.58 -18.06
CA LEU A 29 -24.24 20.39 -16.71
C LEU A 29 -25.16 19.57 -15.79
N GLY A 30 -26.17 18.90 -16.35
CA GLY A 30 -27.21 18.20 -15.57
C GLY A 30 -26.70 17.01 -14.76
N ALA A 31 -25.56 16.44 -15.13
CA ALA A 31 -24.93 15.32 -14.42
C ALA A 31 -24.22 15.75 -13.11
N TRP A 32 -24.03 17.07 -12.90
CA TRP A 32 -23.36 17.65 -11.75
C TRP A 32 -24.35 18.03 -10.64
N THR A 33 -24.01 17.71 -9.40
CA THR A 33 -24.86 17.93 -8.22
C THR A 33 -24.94 19.41 -7.85
N GLN A 34 -23.92 20.20 -8.17
CA GLN A 34 -23.92 21.63 -7.93
C GLN A 34 -23.15 22.34 -9.05
N VAL A 35 -23.72 23.45 -9.50
CA VAL A 35 -23.15 24.32 -10.54
C VAL A 35 -23.17 25.76 -10.04
N ARG A 36 -22.03 26.45 -10.13
CA ARG A 36 -21.88 27.87 -9.78
C ARG A 36 -20.89 28.52 -10.75
N GLY A 37 -21.28 29.58 -11.45
CA GLY A 37 -20.35 30.33 -12.31
C GLY A 37 -19.70 29.52 -13.45
N VAL A 38 -20.33 28.42 -13.86
CA VAL A 38 -19.91 27.56 -14.97
C VAL A 38 -21.02 27.51 -16.01
N SER A 39 -20.64 27.63 -17.28
CA SER A 39 -21.54 27.49 -18.44
C SER A 39 -20.94 26.52 -19.46
N VAL A 40 -21.77 25.97 -20.34
CA VAL A 40 -21.27 25.20 -21.50
C VAL A 40 -21.03 26.13 -22.68
N GLN A 41 -19.96 25.89 -23.43
CA GLN A 41 -19.60 26.61 -24.65
C GLN A 41 -19.08 25.66 -25.73
N SER A 42 -19.12 26.10 -26.99
CA SER A 42 -18.81 25.28 -28.17
C SER A 42 -17.73 25.88 -29.09
N ALA A 43 -17.11 27.00 -28.69
CA ALA A 43 -16.16 27.73 -29.54
C ALA A 43 -14.73 27.19 -29.43
N ASP A 44 -14.39 26.62 -28.28
CA ASP A 44 -13.06 26.06 -28.00
C ASP A 44 -13.23 24.84 -27.10
N VAL A 45 -13.42 23.70 -27.74
CA VAL A 45 -13.64 22.39 -27.11
C VAL A 45 -12.43 21.50 -27.40
N TRP A 46 -12.15 20.54 -26.54
CA TRP A 46 -11.09 19.58 -26.81
C TRP A 46 -11.60 18.47 -27.74
N SER A 47 -12.77 17.91 -27.41
CA SER A 47 -13.45 16.90 -28.20
C SER A 47 -14.93 17.25 -28.33
N GLY A 48 -15.66 16.54 -29.21
CA GLY A 48 -17.09 16.74 -29.37
C GLY A 48 -17.50 18.16 -29.79
N ALA A 49 -18.60 18.64 -29.24
CA ALA A 49 -19.22 19.93 -29.56
C ALA A 49 -19.35 20.87 -28.34
N ALA A 50 -19.07 20.40 -27.13
CA ALA A 50 -19.27 21.15 -25.91
C ALA A 50 -18.10 21.01 -24.92
N ALA A 51 -17.80 22.07 -24.19
CA ALA A 51 -16.92 22.04 -23.03
C ALA A 51 -17.46 22.99 -21.94
N ALA A 52 -17.18 22.68 -20.68
CA ALA A 52 -17.52 23.56 -19.57
C ALA A 52 -16.52 24.71 -19.45
N GLU A 53 -17.01 25.93 -19.25
CA GLU A 53 -16.20 27.12 -18.98
C GLU A 53 -16.54 27.68 -17.60
N ALA A 54 -15.54 27.70 -16.72
CA ALA A 54 -15.61 28.32 -15.41
C ALA A 54 -14.96 29.71 -15.45
N VAL A 55 -15.73 30.75 -15.11
CA VAL A 55 -15.27 32.15 -15.11
C VAL A 55 -15.29 32.71 -13.69
N GLY A 56 -14.13 32.78 -13.07
CA GLY A 56 -13.95 33.47 -11.80
C GLY A 56 -13.84 34.98 -12.05
N ASN A 57 -14.82 35.74 -11.57
CA ASN A 57 -14.80 37.22 -11.56
C ASN A 57 -14.92 37.74 -10.12
N GLY A 58 -14.19 37.11 -9.19
CA GLY A 58 -14.31 37.34 -7.75
C GLY A 58 -15.42 36.50 -7.08
N ALA A 59 -16.34 35.92 -7.85
CA ALA A 59 -17.31 34.93 -7.38
C ALA A 59 -16.81 33.48 -7.61
N PRO A 60 -17.35 32.49 -6.89
CA PRO A 60 -17.03 31.08 -7.12
C PRO A 60 -17.45 30.62 -8.53
N ALA A 61 -16.60 29.82 -9.16
CA ALA A 61 -16.84 29.24 -10.47
C ALA A 61 -16.39 27.76 -10.46
N TYR A 62 -17.34 26.86 -10.17
CA TYR A 62 -17.09 25.42 -10.10
C TYR A 62 -18.33 24.59 -10.41
N VAL A 63 -18.09 23.34 -10.81
CA VAL A 63 -19.08 22.26 -10.77
C VAL A 63 -18.64 21.22 -9.76
N ARG A 64 -19.60 20.56 -9.11
CA ARG A 64 -19.36 19.50 -8.14
C ARG A 64 -20.23 18.30 -8.39
N LYS A 65 -19.63 17.11 -8.31
CA LYS A 65 -20.30 15.83 -8.40
C LYS A 65 -20.21 15.11 -7.06
N ALA A 66 -21.36 14.74 -6.50
CA ALA A 66 -21.42 13.76 -5.41
C ALA A 66 -21.36 12.35 -6.00
N LEU A 67 -20.58 11.48 -5.35
CA LEU A 67 -20.38 10.09 -5.72
C LEU A 67 -21.42 9.21 -4.99
N ALA A 68 -21.84 8.13 -5.65
CA ALA A 68 -22.85 7.23 -5.10
C ALA A 68 -22.34 6.45 -3.88
N ALA A 69 -21.05 6.13 -3.86
CA ALA A 69 -20.36 5.45 -2.77
C ALA A 69 -19.13 6.26 -2.31
N GLY A 70 -18.65 5.95 -1.11
CA GLY A 70 -17.35 6.44 -0.66
C GLY A 70 -16.25 5.60 -1.26
N LEU A 71 -15.24 6.26 -1.83
CA LEU A 71 -14.09 5.61 -2.47
C LEU A 71 -12.82 5.86 -1.65
N THR A 72 -12.05 4.81 -1.42
CA THR A 72 -10.66 4.92 -0.94
C THR A 72 -9.69 5.15 -2.09
N ASP A 73 -10.06 4.68 -3.28
CA ASP A 73 -9.24 4.70 -4.49
C ASP A 73 -10.02 5.43 -5.58
N LEU A 74 -9.44 6.51 -6.11
CA LEU A 74 -10.07 7.30 -7.16
C LEU A 74 -9.04 7.80 -8.14
N GLU A 75 -9.20 7.40 -9.41
CA GLU A 75 -8.61 8.11 -10.52
C GLU A 75 -9.59 9.20 -10.97
N TYR A 76 -9.11 10.44 -11.03
CA TYR A 76 -9.86 11.57 -11.53
C TYR A 76 -9.10 12.23 -12.67
N SER A 77 -9.65 12.17 -13.88
CA SER A 77 -9.04 12.76 -15.08
C SER A 77 -9.98 13.74 -15.81
N THR A 78 -9.37 14.70 -16.50
CA THR A 78 -10.08 15.68 -17.35
C THR A 78 -9.12 16.30 -18.36
N ARG A 79 -9.67 16.79 -19.47
CA ARG A 79 -9.02 17.77 -20.32
C ARG A 79 -9.25 19.15 -19.76
N VAL A 80 -8.20 19.93 -19.62
CA VAL A 80 -8.25 21.27 -19.02
C VAL A 80 -7.47 22.28 -19.83
N LYS A 81 -8.03 23.48 -19.97
CA LYS A 81 -7.37 24.62 -20.59
C LYS A 81 -7.49 25.84 -19.70
N LEU A 82 -6.35 26.34 -19.24
CA LEU A 82 -6.27 27.64 -18.58
C LEU A 82 -6.31 28.71 -19.67
N VAL A 83 -7.41 29.45 -19.77
CA VAL A 83 -7.57 30.53 -20.76
C VAL A 83 -6.96 31.82 -20.22
N SER A 84 -7.26 32.14 -18.96
CA SER A 84 -6.70 33.31 -18.28
C SER A 84 -6.56 33.06 -16.78
N GLN A 85 -5.63 33.78 -16.16
CA GLN A 85 -5.42 33.77 -14.71
C GLN A 85 -4.98 35.16 -14.26
N GLY A 86 -5.61 35.67 -13.20
CA GLY A 86 -5.18 36.89 -12.52
C GLY A 86 -4.02 36.64 -11.54
N ALA A 87 -3.90 37.48 -10.51
CA ALA A 87 -2.81 37.38 -9.53
C ALA A 87 -2.94 36.19 -8.54
N ASN A 88 -4.02 35.41 -8.61
CA ASN A 88 -4.33 34.33 -7.67
C ASN A 88 -4.19 32.96 -8.32
N ALA A 89 -4.02 31.92 -7.50
CA ALA A 89 -4.06 30.54 -7.99
C ALA A 89 -5.43 30.22 -8.63
N ALA A 90 -5.40 29.43 -9.71
CA ALA A 90 -6.57 28.88 -10.37
C ALA A 90 -6.66 27.38 -10.07
N THR A 91 -7.65 26.99 -9.26
CA THR A 91 -7.92 25.59 -8.93
C THR A 91 -8.54 24.88 -10.12
N LEU A 92 -7.99 23.72 -10.48
CA LEU A 92 -8.46 22.93 -11.62
C LEU A 92 -9.38 21.81 -11.14
N MET A 93 -8.89 21.00 -10.20
CA MET A 93 -9.55 19.77 -9.75
C MET A 93 -9.46 19.69 -8.23
N VAL A 94 -10.54 19.24 -7.58
CA VAL A 94 -10.55 19.00 -6.13
C VAL A 94 -11.22 17.66 -5.84
N VAL A 95 -10.60 16.87 -4.98
CA VAL A 95 -11.17 15.65 -4.38
C VAL A 95 -11.58 15.98 -2.94
N ARG A 96 -12.74 15.51 -2.50
CA ARG A 96 -13.34 15.89 -1.20
C ARG A 96 -13.98 14.72 -0.46
N THR A 97 -14.00 14.85 0.86
CA THR A 97 -14.75 13.99 1.77
C THR A 97 -16.27 14.25 1.68
N ASP A 98 -17.06 13.44 2.38
CA ASP A 98 -18.52 13.64 2.46
C ASP A 98 -18.91 14.99 3.09
N THR A 99 -18.16 15.45 4.08
CA THR A 99 -18.38 16.75 4.73
C THR A 99 -17.99 17.93 3.83
N GLY A 100 -17.38 17.68 2.66
CA GLY A 100 -16.97 18.70 1.70
C GLY A 100 -15.57 19.26 1.95
N SER A 101 -14.83 18.75 2.94
CA SER A 101 -13.44 19.12 3.16
C SER A 101 -12.56 18.66 1.99
N PRO A 102 -11.65 19.51 1.47
CA PRO A 102 -10.68 19.10 0.46
C PRO A 102 -9.74 18.01 0.99
N VAL A 103 -9.60 16.94 0.23
CA VAL A 103 -8.60 15.87 0.40
C VAL A 103 -7.33 16.28 -0.34
N ALA A 104 -7.46 16.50 -1.65
CA ALA A 104 -6.39 16.96 -2.54
C ALA A 104 -6.94 17.98 -3.55
N SER A 105 -6.11 18.93 -3.97
CA SER A 105 -6.46 19.92 -4.98
C SER A 105 -5.30 20.13 -5.95
N LEU A 106 -5.55 19.96 -7.25
CA LEU A 106 -4.62 20.31 -8.32
C LEU A 106 -4.94 21.73 -8.82
N PHE A 107 -3.93 22.57 -8.90
CA PHE A 107 -4.11 23.98 -9.26
C PHE A 107 -2.89 24.56 -9.99
N VAL A 108 -3.10 25.67 -10.70
CA VAL A 108 -2.02 26.50 -11.24
C VAL A 108 -1.78 27.65 -10.26
N ASN A 109 -0.55 27.76 -9.76
CA ASN A 109 -0.21 28.80 -8.79
C ASN A 109 -0.08 30.19 -9.47
N PRO A 110 0.05 31.29 -8.71
CA PRO A 110 0.17 32.65 -9.28
C PRO A 110 1.37 32.87 -10.22
N LYS A 111 2.33 31.95 -10.23
CA LYS A 111 3.52 31.98 -11.11
C LYS A 111 3.34 31.10 -12.35
N GLY A 112 2.13 30.60 -12.63
CA GLY A 112 1.85 29.74 -13.78
C GLY A 112 2.43 28.33 -13.66
N LYS A 113 2.72 27.85 -12.44
CA LYS A 113 3.26 26.50 -12.21
C LYS A 113 2.18 25.55 -11.68
N LEU A 114 2.22 24.30 -12.14
CA LEU A 114 1.34 23.25 -11.62
C LEU A 114 1.73 22.92 -10.17
N ALA A 115 0.74 22.84 -9.29
CA ALA A 115 0.90 22.63 -7.87
C ALA A 115 -0.23 21.79 -7.30
N VAL A 116 0.05 21.09 -6.20
CA VAL A 116 -0.93 20.34 -5.42
C VAL A 116 -1.01 20.89 -4.00
N ARG A 117 -2.22 20.88 -3.46
CA ARG A 117 -2.47 21.00 -2.02
C ARG A 117 -3.05 19.68 -1.51
N ALA A 118 -2.39 19.02 -0.57
CA ALA A 118 -2.84 17.78 0.04
C ALA A 118 -2.20 17.63 1.44
N GLY A 119 -2.90 17.00 2.40
CA GLY A 119 -2.39 16.81 3.77
C GLY A 119 -1.94 18.09 4.47
N GLY A 120 -2.65 19.20 4.25
CA GLY A 120 -2.30 20.51 4.79
C GLY A 120 -1.09 21.19 4.13
N THR A 121 -0.41 20.53 3.21
CA THR A 121 0.80 21.03 2.55
C THR A 121 0.52 21.50 1.13
N VAL A 122 1.28 22.48 0.65
CA VAL A 122 1.30 22.89 -0.76
C VAL A 122 2.64 22.55 -1.37
N THR A 123 2.64 21.84 -2.49
CA THR A 123 3.84 21.51 -3.27
C THR A 123 3.72 22.06 -4.68
N THR A 124 4.76 22.73 -5.16
CA THR A 124 4.82 23.29 -6.52
C THR A 124 5.81 22.51 -7.37
N SER A 125 5.42 22.15 -8.58
CA SER A 125 6.28 21.48 -9.56
C SER A 125 7.05 22.48 -10.44
N PRO A 126 8.09 22.03 -11.16
CA PRO A 126 8.72 22.83 -12.21
C PRO A 126 7.85 22.99 -13.48
N VAL A 127 6.74 22.25 -13.62
CA VAL A 127 5.88 22.27 -14.82
C VAL A 127 5.22 23.65 -14.98
N VAL A 128 5.43 24.28 -16.14
CA VAL A 128 4.74 25.53 -16.52
C VAL A 128 3.44 25.19 -17.22
N VAL A 129 2.35 25.83 -16.81
CA VAL A 129 1.06 25.75 -17.49
C VAL A 129 0.86 27.07 -18.24
N SER A 130 1.01 27.02 -19.56
CA SER A 130 0.81 28.18 -20.42
C SER A 130 -0.68 28.40 -20.68
N ASN A 131 -1.10 29.66 -20.68
CA ASN A 131 -2.47 29.99 -21.06
C ASN A 131 -2.72 29.66 -22.53
N GLY A 132 -3.92 29.18 -22.84
CA GLY A 132 -4.39 28.96 -24.20
C GLY A 132 -4.19 27.55 -24.75
N SER A 133 -3.55 26.64 -24.01
CA SER A 133 -3.35 25.24 -24.41
C SER A 133 -4.23 24.27 -23.64
N TRP A 134 -4.74 23.25 -24.33
CA TRP A 134 -5.36 22.09 -23.70
C TRP A 134 -4.31 21.14 -23.14
N HIS A 135 -4.59 20.59 -21.95
CA HIS A 135 -3.76 19.65 -21.24
C HIS A 135 -4.60 18.46 -20.76
N ALA A 136 -4.00 17.28 -20.66
CA ALA A 136 -4.58 16.18 -19.88
C ALA A 136 -4.11 16.33 -18.43
N ALA A 137 -5.06 16.39 -17.50
CA ALA A 137 -4.79 16.37 -16.07
C ALA A 137 -5.39 15.11 -15.46
N GLN A 138 -4.60 14.40 -14.66
CA GLN A 138 -5.04 13.24 -13.91
C GLN A 138 -4.48 13.34 -12.49
N LEU A 139 -5.36 13.04 -11.52
CA LEU A 139 -5.07 12.97 -10.11
C LEU A 139 -5.60 11.64 -9.59
N ASP A 140 -4.68 10.79 -9.17
CA ASP A 140 -4.96 9.54 -8.48
C ASP A 140 -4.84 9.76 -6.98
N VAL A 141 -5.76 9.16 -6.22
CA VAL A 141 -5.81 9.25 -4.76
C VAL A 141 -6.06 7.88 -4.17
N HIS A 142 -5.23 7.50 -3.21
CA HIS A 142 -5.41 6.35 -2.31
C HIS A 142 -5.52 6.85 -0.87
N ILE A 143 -6.59 6.50 -0.16
CA ILE A 143 -6.85 6.90 1.23
C ILE A 143 -6.49 5.76 2.19
N ALA A 144 -5.39 5.95 2.93
CA ALA A 144 -4.90 5.01 3.95
C ALA A 144 -4.34 5.73 5.19
N GLY A 145 -5.04 6.75 5.69
CA GLY A 145 -4.59 7.47 6.88
C GLY A 145 -3.27 8.20 6.60
N ASN A 146 -2.23 7.87 7.36
CA ASN A 146 -0.89 8.44 7.20
C ASN A 146 -0.12 7.89 6.00
N ALA A 147 -0.59 6.76 5.47
CA ALA A 147 0.01 6.03 4.37
C ALA A 147 -0.73 6.31 3.03
N SER A 148 -1.43 7.45 2.97
CA SER A 148 -2.21 7.80 1.79
C SER A 148 -1.28 8.26 0.67
N GLN A 149 -1.64 7.94 -0.57
CA GLN A 149 -0.88 8.34 -1.74
C GLN A 149 -1.68 9.27 -2.64
N ILE A 150 -0.97 10.17 -3.30
CA ILE A 150 -1.44 10.88 -4.47
C ILE A 150 -0.44 10.73 -5.59
N GLU A 151 -0.94 10.58 -6.81
CA GLU A 151 -0.13 10.69 -8.03
C GLU A 151 -0.75 11.73 -8.96
N VAL A 152 0.09 12.57 -9.55
CA VAL A 152 -0.34 13.54 -10.56
C VAL A 152 0.32 13.19 -11.87
N THR A 153 -0.52 12.99 -12.88
CA THR A 153 -0.10 12.82 -14.27
C THR A 153 -0.53 14.04 -15.06
N TRP A 154 0.41 14.64 -15.80
CA TRP A 154 0.19 15.81 -16.65
C TRP A 154 0.60 15.50 -18.08
N ASN A 155 -0.34 15.61 -19.02
CA ASN A 155 -0.14 15.25 -20.43
C ASN A 155 0.35 13.80 -20.63
N GLY A 156 -0.11 12.87 -19.79
CA GLY A 156 0.26 11.44 -19.86
C GLY A 156 1.60 11.11 -19.18
N THR A 157 2.27 12.08 -18.56
CA THR A 157 3.53 11.85 -17.83
C THR A 157 3.33 12.14 -16.33
N VAL A 158 3.75 11.21 -15.48
CA VAL A 158 3.79 11.41 -14.03
C VAL A 158 4.64 12.64 -13.70
N VAL A 159 4.20 13.44 -12.72
CA VAL A 159 4.91 14.61 -12.21
C VAL A 159 5.49 14.28 -10.82
N PRO A 160 6.73 13.78 -10.72
CA PRO A 160 7.24 13.22 -9.45
C PRO A 160 7.31 14.24 -8.31
N ALA A 161 7.41 15.52 -8.63
CA ALA A 161 7.38 16.59 -7.64
C ALA A 161 6.03 16.67 -6.91
N LEU A 162 4.94 16.22 -7.54
CA LEU A 162 3.56 16.27 -7.05
C LEU A 162 3.02 14.90 -6.62
N THR A 163 3.67 13.81 -7.01
CA THR A 163 3.43 12.47 -6.45
C THR A 163 3.98 12.40 -5.03
N LYS A 164 3.14 12.00 -4.07
CA LYS A 164 3.44 12.09 -2.64
C LYS A 164 2.75 11.00 -1.84
N THR A 165 3.45 10.55 -0.83
CA THR A 165 2.89 9.84 0.31
C THR A 165 2.75 10.80 1.48
N LEU A 166 1.55 10.89 2.04
CA LEU A 166 1.21 11.83 3.11
C LEU A 166 -0.06 11.41 3.86
N SER A 167 -0.38 12.13 4.94
CA SER A 167 -1.65 11.92 5.64
C SER A 167 -2.81 12.62 4.94
N LEU A 168 -3.78 11.86 4.42
CA LEU A 168 -5.07 12.35 3.92
C LEU A 168 -6.23 12.09 4.90
N GLY A 169 -5.95 11.44 6.02
CA GLY A 169 -6.95 10.93 6.96
C GLY A 169 -7.59 9.63 6.47
N THR A 170 -8.70 9.23 7.09
CA THR A 170 -9.36 7.93 6.83
C THR A 170 -10.76 8.07 6.22
N LEU A 171 -11.23 9.30 6.01
CA LEU A 171 -12.55 9.53 5.42
C LEU A 171 -12.49 9.30 3.90
N PRO A 172 -13.41 8.50 3.33
CA PRO A 172 -13.40 8.22 1.92
C PRO A 172 -13.75 9.47 1.10
N VAL A 173 -13.29 9.47 -0.15
CA VAL A 173 -13.71 10.42 -1.16
C VAL A 173 -15.19 10.24 -1.45
N ARG A 174 -15.95 11.32 -1.45
CA ARG A 174 -17.39 11.32 -1.79
C ARG A 174 -17.79 12.39 -2.79
N LYS A 175 -16.91 13.36 -3.07
CA LYS A 175 -17.20 14.49 -3.94
C LYS A 175 -15.95 14.87 -4.74
N ILE A 176 -16.17 15.32 -5.98
CA ILE A 176 -15.15 15.95 -6.81
C ILE A 176 -15.65 17.30 -7.33
N ASP A 177 -14.74 18.25 -7.49
CA ASP A 177 -15.02 19.54 -8.12
C ASP A 177 -14.11 19.75 -9.34
N LEU A 178 -14.62 20.50 -10.31
CA LEU A 178 -13.83 21.23 -11.30
C LEU A 178 -13.96 22.72 -11.03
N GLY A 179 -12.84 23.44 -11.09
CA GLY A 179 -12.79 24.89 -10.86
C GLY A 179 -12.61 25.30 -9.40
N GLU A 180 -13.05 26.50 -9.07
CA GLU A 180 -12.70 27.19 -7.83
C GLU A 180 -13.95 27.58 -7.04
N ALA A 181 -14.02 27.10 -5.80
CA ALA A 181 -15.12 27.38 -4.89
C ALA A 181 -14.88 28.64 -4.04
N ALA A 182 -13.65 29.14 -3.96
CA ALA A 182 -13.32 30.34 -3.21
C ALA A 182 -13.71 31.63 -3.96
N THR A 183 -14.06 32.66 -3.19
CA THR A 183 -14.26 34.03 -3.68
C THR A 183 -12.93 34.75 -3.90
N GLY A 184 -12.97 35.89 -4.59
CA GLY A 184 -11.81 36.75 -4.86
C GLY A 184 -10.86 36.24 -5.95
N ARG A 185 -11.28 35.22 -6.70
CA ARG A 185 -10.48 34.55 -7.73
C ARG A 185 -10.86 35.05 -9.12
N TYR A 186 -9.84 35.34 -9.92
CA TYR A 186 -9.98 35.86 -11.27
C TYR A 186 -9.28 34.92 -12.24
N PHE A 187 -10.05 34.19 -13.03
CA PHE A 187 -9.53 33.20 -13.98
C PHE A 187 -10.61 32.80 -14.99
N THR A 188 -10.18 32.19 -16.07
CA THR A 188 -11.04 31.44 -16.98
C THR A 188 -10.39 30.10 -17.25
N THR A 189 -11.10 29.01 -16.93
CA THR A 189 -10.66 27.65 -17.21
C THR A 189 -11.75 26.92 -17.97
N ARG A 190 -11.35 26.13 -18.97
CA ARG A 190 -12.23 25.22 -19.69
C ARG A 190 -11.92 23.79 -19.32
N PHE A 191 -12.96 22.97 -19.23
CA PHE A 191 -12.89 21.56 -18.90
C PHE A 191 -13.67 20.75 -19.91
N ASP A 192 -13.15 19.57 -20.24
CA ASP A 192 -13.74 18.65 -21.19
C ASP A 192 -13.32 17.20 -20.83
N ASP A 193 -13.98 16.21 -21.42
CA ASP A 193 -13.71 14.77 -21.25
C ASP A 193 -13.37 14.38 -19.80
N VAL A 194 -14.30 14.65 -18.87
CA VAL A 194 -14.13 14.29 -17.46
C VAL A 194 -14.39 12.81 -17.29
N ALA A 195 -13.53 12.12 -16.55
CA ALA A 195 -13.72 10.73 -16.19
C ALA A 195 -13.29 10.45 -14.74
N LEU A 196 -14.04 9.57 -14.08
CA LEU A 196 -13.71 8.97 -12.80
C LEU A 196 -13.69 7.44 -12.94
N ALA A 197 -12.68 6.82 -12.34
CA ALA A 197 -12.55 5.38 -12.24
C ALA A 197 -11.98 5.00 -10.87
N GLU A 198 -12.04 3.73 -10.50
CA GLU A 198 -11.24 3.25 -9.37
C GLU A 198 -9.76 3.38 -9.74
N SER A 199 -8.97 4.02 -8.86
CA SER A 199 -7.54 4.17 -9.10
C SER A 199 -6.86 2.81 -8.97
N THR A 200 -5.93 2.57 -9.88
CA THR A 200 -5.00 1.45 -9.78
C THR A 200 -3.59 1.94 -9.53
N ILE A 201 -3.39 3.04 -8.78
CA ILE A 201 -2.04 3.35 -8.32
C ILE A 201 -1.56 2.18 -7.47
N ILE A 202 -0.81 1.30 -8.12
CA ILE A 202 -0.09 0.20 -7.51
C ILE A 202 1.01 0.92 -6.76
N ASP A 203 0.96 0.87 -5.44
CA ASP A 203 2.11 1.27 -4.64
C ASP A 203 3.35 0.58 -5.21
N THR A 204 4.38 1.36 -5.53
CA THR A 204 5.63 0.87 -6.13
C THR A 204 6.82 1.03 -5.20
N THR A 205 6.61 1.59 -4.02
CA THR A 205 7.67 1.81 -3.05
C THR A 205 7.81 0.53 -2.23
N PRO A 206 8.99 -0.11 -2.19
CA PRO A 206 9.17 -1.24 -1.30
C PRO A 206 9.24 -0.80 0.17
N PRO A 207 8.73 -1.63 1.09
CA PRO A 207 8.93 -1.41 2.52
C PRO A 207 10.40 -1.32 2.90
N SER A 208 10.69 -0.56 3.96
CA SER A 208 12.02 -0.56 4.58
C SER A 208 12.39 -1.94 5.15
N ALA A 209 13.69 -2.18 5.36
CA ALA A 209 14.15 -3.39 6.03
C ALA A 209 13.68 -3.40 7.50
N PRO A 210 13.15 -4.53 8.01
CA PRO A 210 12.92 -4.71 9.44
C PRO A 210 14.24 -4.57 10.21
N SER A 211 14.18 -4.01 11.42
CA SER A 211 15.36 -3.75 12.25
C SER A 211 15.38 -4.60 13.52
N GLU A 212 16.51 -4.59 14.24
CA GLU A 212 16.65 -5.25 15.55
C GLU A 212 16.22 -6.73 15.58
N LEU A 213 16.39 -7.46 14.46
CA LEU A 213 16.09 -8.89 14.42
C LEU A 213 16.95 -9.65 15.45
N THR A 214 16.28 -10.41 16.30
CA THR A 214 16.88 -11.34 17.26
C THR A 214 16.43 -12.76 16.97
N ALA A 215 17.30 -13.73 17.30
CA ALA A 215 17.01 -15.15 17.19
C ALA A 215 17.45 -15.86 18.48
N THR A 216 16.54 -16.57 19.14
CA THR A 216 16.79 -17.24 20.42
C THR A 216 16.40 -18.71 20.32
N ALA A 217 17.36 -19.61 20.48
CA ALA A 217 17.08 -21.05 20.57
C ALA A 217 16.48 -21.39 21.94
N THR A 218 15.19 -21.73 22.00
CA THR A 218 14.51 -22.07 23.26
C THR A 218 14.55 -23.56 23.57
N SER A 219 14.89 -24.41 22.60
CA SER A 219 15.06 -25.85 22.78
C SER A 219 15.96 -26.45 21.70
N ALA A 220 16.10 -27.78 21.68
CA ALA A 220 16.74 -28.51 20.60
C ALA A 220 16.01 -28.38 19.25
N HIS A 221 14.71 -28.03 19.27
CA HIS A 221 13.84 -28.05 18.10
C HIS A 221 13.12 -26.73 17.81
N ARG A 222 13.52 -25.64 18.49
CA ARG A 222 12.79 -24.36 18.40
C ARG A 222 13.72 -23.16 18.47
N VAL A 223 13.55 -22.24 17.51
CA VAL A 223 14.15 -20.91 17.52
C VAL A 223 13.04 -19.86 17.44
N ASP A 224 13.02 -18.94 18.39
CA ASP A 224 12.08 -17.81 18.42
C ASP A 224 12.75 -16.55 17.88
N LEU A 225 12.04 -15.84 17.00
CA LEU A 225 12.45 -14.60 16.35
C LEU A 225 11.60 -13.44 16.83
N SER A 226 12.23 -12.28 16.99
CA SER A 226 11.52 -11.00 17.17
C SER A 226 12.27 -9.88 16.46
N TRP A 227 11.55 -8.89 15.94
CA TRP A 227 12.12 -7.75 15.20
C TRP A 227 11.31 -6.48 15.44
N SER A 228 11.92 -5.34 15.14
CA SER A 228 11.24 -4.05 15.09
C SER A 228 10.57 -3.86 13.73
N GLU A 229 9.36 -3.30 13.75
CA GLU A 229 8.49 -3.15 12.57
C GLU A 229 9.18 -2.36 11.45
N ALA A 230 8.99 -2.81 10.21
CA ALA A 230 9.35 -2.03 9.04
C ALA A 230 8.29 -0.96 8.77
N THR A 231 8.71 0.15 8.17
CA THR A 231 7.80 1.17 7.65
C THR A 231 7.71 1.09 6.15
N ASP A 232 6.54 1.40 5.64
CA ASP A 232 6.24 1.54 4.22
C ASP A 232 5.34 2.76 4.03
N ASP A 233 5.24 3.25 2.79
CA ASP A 233 4.49 4.44 2.48
C ASP A 233 2.98 4.16 2.30
N VAL A 234 2.55 2.94 1.97
CA VAL A 234 1.13 2.48 2.04
C VAL A 234 0.88 1.54 3.20
N GLY A 235 1.89 0.77 3.60
CA GLY A 235 1.88 -0.02 4.81
C GLY A 235 2.32 -1.46 4.59
N VAL A 236 2.95 -2.00 5.62
CA VAL A 236 3.40 -3.39 5.64
C VAL A 236 2.21 -4.30 5.93
N THR A 237 1.97 -5.29 5.08
CA THR A 237 0.88 -6.27 5.25
C THR A 237 1.42 -7.64 5.68
N ALA A 238 2.69 -7.93 5.40
CA ALA A 238 3.30 -9.21 5.70
C ALA A 238 4.83 -9.12 5.91
N TYR A 239 5.38 -10.14 6.57
CA TYR A 239 6.82 -10.36 6.67
C TYR A 239 7.18 -11.74 6.11
N GLU A 240 8.24 -11.79 5.30
CA GLU A 240 8.85 -13.03 4.84
C GLU A 240 10.08 -13.35 5.67
N ILE A 241 10.09 -14.53 6.28
CA ILE A 241 11.17 -15.05 7.10
C ILE A 241 12.02 -15.97 6.24
N LEU A 242 13.33 -15.72 6.22
CA LEU A 242 14.31 -16.56 5.55
C LEU A 242 15.19 -17.27 6.58
N ARG A 243 15.44 -18.56 6.36
CA ARG A 243 16.38 -19.38 7.11
C ARG A 243 17.50 -19.85 6.18
N ASN A 244 18.74 -19.50 6.53
CA ASN A 244 19.93 -19.78 5.74
C ASN A 244 19.81 -19.30 4.28
N GLY A 245 19.17 -18.14 4.08
CA GLY A 245 18.95 -17.54 2.77
C GLY A 245 17.81 -18.14 1.95
N GLN A 246 17.07 -19.11 2.48
CA GLN A 246 15.89 -19.71 1.83
C GLN A 246 14.60 -19.27 2.53
N PRO A 247 13.51 -19.00 1.79
CA PRO A 247 12.21 -18.72 2.39
C PRO A 247 11.77 -19.86 3.33
N LEU A 248 11.42 -19.49 4.56
CA LEU A 248 10.89 -20.42 5.57
C LEU A 248 9.38 -20.25 5.73
N ALA A 249 8.91 -19.01 5.85
CA ALA A 249 7.51 -18.69 6.07
C ALA A 249 7.19 -17.25 5.65
N THR A 250 5.90 -16.98 5.45
CA THR A 250 5.34 -15.64 5.38
C THR A 250 4.28 -15.51 6.46
N VAL A 251 4.33 -14.42 7.22
CA VAL A 251 3.37 -14.08 8.28
C VAL A 251 2.71 -12.75 7.96
N GLU A 252 1.57 -12.46 8.59
CA GLU A 252 0.91 -11.14 8.51
C GLU A 252 1.80 -10.03 9.12
N ALA A 253 1.25 -8.82 9.29
CA ALA A 253 1.93 -7.68 9.91
C ALA A 253 2.16 -7.89 11.43
N VAL A 254 3.01 -8.85 11.78
CA VAL A 254 3.43 -9.18 13.15
C VAL A 254 4.95 -9.03 13.27
N THR A 255 5.44 -8.94 14.50
CA THR A 255 6.87 -8.69 14.81
C THR A 255 7.57 -9.87 15.47
N SER A 256 6.99 -11.08 15.38
CA SER A 256 7.58 -12.30 15.95
C SER A 256 7.22 -13.55 15.14
N PHE A 257 8.07 -14.56 15.23
CA PHE A 257 7.88 -15.87 14.59
C PHE A 257 8.58 -16.97 15.37
N SER A 258 8.07 -18.21 15.30
CA SER A 258 8.67 -19.37 15.98
C SER A 258 8.98 -20.48 14.96
N ASP A 259 10.26 -20.75 14.72
CA ASP A 259 10.71 -21.87 13.92
C ASP A 259 10.78 -23.15 14.77
N ALA A 260 9.67 -23.89 14.80
CA ALA A 260 9.56 -25.18 15.48
C ALA A 260 10.06 -26.38 14.63
N THR A 261 10.73 -26.11 13.50
CA THR A 261 11.25 -27.14 12.59
C THR A 261 12.77 -27.31 12.69
N ALA A 262 13.39 -26.64 13.67
CA ALA A 262 14.83 -26.65 13.83
C ALA A 262 15.35 -28.03 14.25
N ALA A 263 16.53 -28.41 13.77
CA ALA A 263 17.22 -29.62 14.18
C ALA A 263 18.12 -29.33 15.40
N PRO A 264 18.38 -30.32 16.27
CA PRO A 264 19.29 -30.16 17.40
C PRO A 264 20.70 -29.80 16.98
N PHE A 265 21.41 -29.08 17.86
CA PHE A 265 22.83 -28.74 17.72
C PHE A 265 23.20 -28.17 16.33
N THR A 266 22.32 -27.35 15.78
CA THR A 266 22.45 -26.79 14.44
C THR A 266 22.43 -25.26 14.52
N THR A 267 23.39 -24.62 13.87
CA THR A 267 23.44 -23.16 13.75
C THR A 267 22.59 -22.72 12.55
N TYR A 268 21.64 -21.83 12.82
CA TYR A 268 20.78 -21.22 11.82
C TYR A 268 21.05 -19.72 11.73
N GLY A 269 20.94 -19.18 10.52
CA GLY A 269 20.93 -17.76 10.25
C GLY A 269 19.56 -17.32 9.73
N TYR A 270 18.98 -16.30 10.34
CA TYR A 270 17.68 -15.76 10.01
C TYR A 270 17.78 -14.32 9.49
N GLN A 271 16.91 -14.01 8.53
CA GLN A 271 16.66 -12.66 8.05
C GLN A 271 15.16 -12.51 7.81
N VAL A 272 14.66 -11.28 7.92
CA VAL A 272 13.25 -10.97 7.68
C VAL A 272 13.19 -9.80 6.70
N ARG A 273 12.21 -9.80 5.80
CA ARG A 273 11.87 -8.63 4.97
C ARG A 273 10.38 -8.37 4.98
N ALA A 274 10.00 -7.11 4.86
CA ALA A 274 8.61 -6.69 4.80
C ALA A 274 8.06 -6.75 3.37
N ARG A 275 6.74 -6.89 3.28
CA ARG A 275 5.94 -6.86 2.04
C ARG A 275 4.72 -5.97 2.28
N ASP A 276 4.36 -5.17 1.30
CA ASP A 276 3.13 -4.36 1.32
C ASP A 276 1.96 -5.06 0.62
N GLY A 277 0.81 -4.38 0.59
CA GLY A 277 -0.40 -4.86 -0.07
C GLY A 277 -0.37 -4.80 -1.61
N ALA A 278 0.54 -4.03 -2.20
CA ALA A 278 0.73 -3.93 -3.65
C ALA A 278 1.72 -4.98 -4.19
N GLY A 279 2.39 -5.71 -3.31
CA GLY A 279 3.32 -6.79 -3.63
C GLY A 279 4.77 -6.35 -3.74
N ASN A 280 5.13 -5.11 -3.37
CA ASN A 280 6.55 -4.77 -3.30
C ASN A 280 7.21 -5.48 -2.12
N VAL A 281 8.52 -5.67 -2.26
CA VAL A 281 9.30 -6.50 -1.37
C VAL A 281 10.49 -5.70 -0.90
N GLY A 282 10.52 -5.43 0.40
CA GLY A 282 11.56 -4.67 1.04
C GLY A 282 12.90 -5.39 1.10
N ASP A 283 13.91 -4.64 1.52
CA ASP A 283 15.25 -5.16 1.81
C ASP A 283 15.23 -6.13 3.00
N LEU A 284 16.22 -7.02 3.06
CA LEU A 284 16.40 -7.94 4.19
C LEU A 284 16.95 -7.19 5.41
N SER A 285 16.47 -7.58 6.59
CA SER A 285 17.07 -7.20 7.86
C SER A 285 18.54 -7.64 7.95
N PRO A 286 19.32 -7.04 8.87
CA PRO A 286 20.56 -7.64 9.35
C PRO A 286 20.32 -9.09 9.81
N LYS A 287 21.32 -9.95 9.61
CA LYS A 287 21.24 -11.37 9.93
C LYS A 287 21.34 -11.61 11.43
N ALA A 288 20.40 -12.36 11.99
CA ALA A 288 20.48 -12.92 13.34
C ALA A 288 20.86 -14.40 13.27
N ALA A 289 21.59 -14.91 14.26
CA ALA A 289 21.97 -16.32 14.29
C ALA A 289 21.69 -16.93 15.67
N ALA A 290 21.26 -18.20 15.66
CA ALA A 290 21.07 -18.98 16.88
C ALA A 290 21.54 -20.41 16.62
N MET A 291 22.11 -21.03 17.67
CA MET A 291 22.43 -22.45 17.68
C MET A 291 21.45 -23.18 18.59
N THR A 292 20.76 -24.18 18.06
CA THR A 292 19.85 -25.00 18.86
C THR A 292 20.59 -25.83 19.89
N GLN A 293 19.89 -26.16 20.97
CA GLN A 293 20.43 -27.00 22.02
C GLN A 293 20.65 -28.44 21.50
N LEU A 294 21.47 -29.22 22.21
CA LEU A 294 21.53 -30.66 21.99
C LEU A 294 20.17 -31.28 22.30
N ALA A 295 19.80 -32.34 21.57
CA ALA A 295 18.62 -33.10 21.90
C ALA A 295 18.77 -33.67 23.30
N SER A 296 17.73 -33.56 24.13
CA SER A 296 17.68 -34.33 25.37
C SER A 296 17.63 -35.80 25.00
N VAL A 297 18.73 -36.52 25.23
CA VAL A 297 18.69 -37.97 25.27
C VAL A 297 18.08 -38.30 26.62
N GLU A 298 16.82 -38.75 26.63
CA GLU A 298 16.33 -39.42 27.84
C GLU A 298 17.29 -40.59 28.08
N PRO A 299 17.93 -40.70 29.26
CA PRO A 299 18.82 -41.82 29.51
C PRO A 299 17.99 -43.08 29.26
N ASP A 300 18.48 -43.98 28.39
CA ASP A 300 17.93 -45.33 28.29
C ASP A 300 17.66 -45.80 29.73
N PRO A 301 16.46 -46.30 30.06
CA PRO A 301 16.21 -46.81 31.39
C PRO A 301 17.25 -47.89 31.61
N LEU A 302 18.25 -47.57 32.44
CA LEU A 302 19.25 -48.51 32.85
C LEU A 302 18.46 -49.57 33.62
N ILE A 303 18.13 -50.69 32.97
CA ILE A 303 17.69 -51.89 33.67
C ILE A 303 18.93 -52.36 34.42
N ALA A 304 19.19 -51.73 35.56
CA ALA A 304 20.07 -52.26 36.57
C ALA A 304 19.35 -53.48 37.14
N ALA A 305 19.56 -54.64 36.50
CA ALA A 305 19.32 -55.92 37.15
C ALA A 305 20.38 -56.12 38.23
N ALA A 306 20.34 -55.31 39.29
CA ALA A 306 20.99 -55.61 40.55
C ALA A 306 20.12 -56.63 41.29
N GLY A 307 20.07 -57.85 40.76
CA GLY A 307 19.64 -59.01 41.50
C GLY A 307 20.88 -59.76 41.92
N ASP A 308 21.31 -59.57 43.16
CA ASP A 308 22.34 -60.42 43.77
C ASP A 308 21.93 -61.89 43.57
N ILE A 309 22.77 -62.67 42.89
CA ILE A 309 22.64 -64.12 42.88
C ILE A 309 23.09 -64.61 44.26
N ALA A 310 22.18 -64.57 45.22
CA ALA A 310 22.41 -65.16 46.54
C ALA A 310 22.10 -66.66 46.47
N CYS A 311 23.14 -67.49 46.46
CA CYS A 311 23.00 -68.91 46.77
C CYS A 311 22.92 -69.07 48.30
N PRO A 312 21.95 -69.83 48.85
CA PRO A 312 21.99 -70.15 50.28
C PRO A 312 23.27 -70.94 50.57
N ALA A 313 24.04 -70.46 51.56
CA ALA A 313 25.28 -71.06 52.01
C ALA A 313 25.00 -72.34 52.81
N SER A 314 24.53 -73.41 52.15
CA SER A 314 24.52 -74.80 52.66
C SER A 314 23.88 -75.74 51.63
N ALA A 315 24.56 -75.99 50.51
CA ALA A 315 24.33 -77.21 49.72
C ALA A 315 25.49 -77.45 48.75
N ILE A 316 25.98 -78.69 48.73
CA ILE A 316 26.99 -79.19 47.80
C ILE A 316 26.54 -78.91 46.36
N VAL A 317 27.41 -78.25 45.60
CA VAL A 317 27.19 -77.84 44.21
C VAL A 317 27.10 -79.07 43.32
N THR A 318 25.89 -79.41 42.89
CA THR A 318 25.66 -80.11 41.62
C THR A 318 25.03 -79.09 40.65
N THR A 319 25.55 -79.04 39.43
CA THR A 319 25.45 -77.97 38.43
C THR A 319 24.05 -77.74 37.82
N THR A 320 22.96 -77.83 38.59
CA THR A 320 21.58 -77.71 38.04
C THR A 320 20.58 -76.91 38.87
N LYS A 321 20.98 -76.15 39.91
CA LYS A 321 20.01 -75.39 40.75
C LYS A 321 20.31 -73.92 41.05
N CYS A 322 20.99 -73.21 40.16
CA CYS A 322 20.82 -71.75 40.10
C CYS A 322 19.76 -71.44 39.05
N ARG A 323 18.49 -71.27 39.43
CA ARG A 323 17.52 -70.62 38.54
C ARG A 323 17.60 -69.12 38.78
N GLN A 324 17.69 -68.34 37.70
CA GLN A 324 17.27 -66.95 37.74
C GLN A 324 15.81 -66.92 38.21
N MET A 325 15.54 -66.26 39.33
CA MET A 325 14.20 -65.75 39.57
C MET A 325 13.99 -64.66 38.52
N ALA A 326 13.22 -64.98 37.47
CA ALA A 326 12.82 -64.00 36.49
C ALA A 326 12.00 -62.91 37.21
N THR A 327 12.25 -61.66 36.85
CA THR A 327 11.59 -60.43 37.32
C THR A 327 10.08 -60.37 37.03
N SER A 328 9.45 -61.48 36.66
CA SER A 328 8.03 -61.60 36.32
C SER A 328 7.08 -61.53 37.53
N ASP A 329 7.56 -61.67 38.76
CA ASP A 329 6.73 -61.71 39.97
C ASP A 329 6.49 -60.34 40.65
N LEU A 330 6.97 -59.23 40.07
CA LEU A 330 6.79 -57.88 40.64
C LEU A 330 5.58 -57.10 40.08
N LEU A 331 4.71 -57.75 39.29
CA LEU A 331 3.51 -57.16 38.70
C LEU A 331 2.21 -57.93 39.00
N VAL A 332 2.06 -58.48 40.21
CA VAL A 332 0.73 -58.84 40.70
C VAL A 332 0.62 -58.48 42.17
N ASN A 333 0.21 -57.23 42.45
CA ASN A 333 -0.66 -56.87 43.57
C ASN A 333 -1.10 -55.40 43.40
N LYS A 334 -2.06 -55.19 42.49
CA LYS A 334 -3.10 -54.18 42.72
C LYS A 334 -4.25 -54.90 43.43
N SER A 335 -4.37 -54.67 44.73
CA SER A 335 -5.65 -54.73 45.44
C SER A 335 -6.35 -53.38 45.30
#